data_AF-A0A8C0QSK1-F1
#
_entry.id   AF-A0A8C0QSK1-F1
#
_cell.length_a   1.000
_cell.length_b   1.000
_cell.length_c   1.000
_cell.angle_alpha   90.00
_cell.angle_beta   90.00
_cell.angle_gamma   90.00
#
_symmetry.space_group_name_H-M   'P 1'
#
loop_
_entity.id
_entity.type
_entity.pdbx_description
1 polymer ?
#
loop_
_entity_poly.entity_id
_entity_poly.type
_entity_poly.pdbx_seq_one_letter_code
_entity_poly.pdbx_strand_id
1 'polypeptide(L)'
;MTTIRHRKGIKVTEVAEDLTQEKNVKSDGKVRAVYTGGKLWKRLSLTVGGTVAISLGLLTSVYVATLHENDLWFSNIKEVEREISFRTECGLYYSYYKEMLQAASIQQGLHGLIYDNKTESLRTINILERMNVYQEVFLSILYRILPIQKYLEPVYFYIYTLFGLQALYVIALYVTSWLLSGTWLSGLLAAFWYITNRIDTTRVEFTIPLRENWALPFFAVQIAAITYLFRSHLQPLHEKLTLLAVFISTFLFSLTWQFNQFMMLMQALVLFILDCLDMLPTTKVTWLYIIQLTGILLVCVLQFFNSMILGSLLISFNVSVLLTRTIQKNMKMGCLLNRLGKLFFHILMVLCLTLLVNNFIKKILNLESDEHIFKFLKAKFGFGATRDFDANLYLCEEAFGLLPFNTFARLSDTLLFYAYLFVLLLMATAAGVVAFQNLSGSDNVQSTDKMEISTIVLKPGAAYNLMHTILFGCLALSTMSSHNPMQCSAFPILLLFCPGIVDELSELREFYDPDTVELMNWIKSNTPKKAVIAGSMQLLAGVKLCTGRILTNHPHYEDKSLRERTKQVYQVYAKRSPEDVYSILRSFGTNYVILEDSICYERRHSRGCRLRDLLDIANGHVSEVQGHGWSRRE
;
A
#
# COMPACT_ATOMS: atom_id res chain seq x y z
N MET A 1 -68.05 2.02 -70.81
CA MET A 1 -66.83 1.31 -70.38
C MET A 1 -67.13 0.70 -69.01
N THR A 2 -67.79 -0.46 -69.03
CA THR A 2 -67.24 -1.81 -68.78
C THR A 2 -66.82 -2.05 -67.32
N THR A 3 -67.34 -2.98 -66.51
CA THR A 3 -68.59 -3.78 -66.43
C THR A 3 -68.41 -4.77 -65.26
N ILE A 4 -69.35 -4.79 -64.30
CA ILE A 4 -70.01 -5.99 -63.70
C ILE A 4 -69.16 -6.85 -62.71
N ARG A 5 -69.57 -7.20 -61.48
CA ARG A 5 -70.76 -8.03 -61.11
C ARG A 5 -71.08 -8.15 -59.58
N HIS A 6 -72.39 -8.13 -59.28
CA HIS A 6 -73.23 -8.77 -58.23
C HIS A 6 -73.15 -8.53 -56.69
N ARG A 7 -74.22 -7.86 -56.20
CA ARG A 7 -75.32 -8.21 -55.23
C ARG A 7 -75.06 -8.81 -53.82
N LYS A 8 -75.47 -7.99 -52.82
CA LYS A 8 -76.28 -8.22 -51.57
C LYS A 8 -76.35 -9.62 -50.92
N GLY A 9 -76.23 -9.66 -49.59
CA GLY A 9 -76.91 -10.64 -48.73
C GLY A 9 -76.48 -10.62 -47.26
N ILE A 10 -77.41 -10.27 -46.37
CA ILE A 10 -77.35 -10.35 -44.89
C ILE A 10 -77.53 -11.82 -44.46
N LYS A 11 -76.78 -12.30 -43.44
CA LYS A 11 -77.32 -13.08 -42.30
C LYS A 11 -76.27 -13.38 -41.23
N VAL A 12 -76.76 -13.28 -40.00
CA VAL A 12 -76.13 -13.58 -38.69
C VAL A 12 -76.35 -15.06 -38.36
N THR A 13 -75.33 -15.76 -37.85
CA THR A 13 -75.47 -16.76 -36.77
C THR A 13 -74.15 -16.98 -36.00
N GLU A 14 -74.22 -16.72 -34.69
CA GLU A 14 -73.58 -17.32 -33.50
C GLU A 14 -72.09 -17.80 -33.44
N VAL A 15 -71.39 -17.12 -32.51
CA VAL A 15 -70.49 -17.59 -31.41
C VAL A 15 -69.18 -18.33 -31.74
N ALA A 16 -68.04 -17.64 -31.52
CA ALA A 16 -66.83 -18.19 -30.88
C ALA A 16 -65.84 -17.06 -30.45
N GLU A 17 -65.33 -17.21 -29.22
CA GLU A 17 -64.02 -16.81 -28.64
C GLU A 17 -63.38 -15.41 -28.83
N ASP A 18 -63.24 -14.76 -27.67
CA ASP A 18 -62.06 -14.10 -27.08
C ASP A 18 -61.54 -12.73 -27.58
N LEU A 19 -60.95 -12.00 -26.60
CA LEU A 19 -60.11 -10.80 -26.64
C LEU A 19 -60.72 -9.40 -26.36
N THR A 20 -60.29 -8.87 -25.20
CA THR A 20 -59.86 -7.48 -24.90
C THR A 20 -60.84 -6.32 -25.05
N GLN A 21 -61.16 -5.65 -23.92
CA GLN A 21 -60.94 -4.19 -23.81
C GLN A 21 -60.95 -3.66 -22.37
N GLU A 22 -59.90 -2.91 -22.07
CA GLU A 22 -59.66 -2.11 -20.87
C GLU A 22 -60.78 -1.10 -20.59
N LYS A 23 -61.12 -0.91 -19.30
CA LYS A 23 -61.71 0.34 -18.79
C LYS A 23 -60.71 1.03 -17.86
N ASN A 24 -60.12 2.09 -18.41
CA ASN A 24 -59.29 3.09 -17.74
C ASN A 24 -59.96 3.68 -16.49
N VAL A 25 -59.30 3.57 -15.33
CA VAL A 25 -59.55 4.42 -14.16
C VAL A 25 -58.21 5.02 -13.70
N LYS A 26 -58.12 6.35 -13.85
CA LYS A 26 -57.20 7.33 -13.24
C LYS A 26 -56.16 6.78 -12.24
N SER A 27 -54.87 6.74 -12.62
CA SER A 27 -53.75 6.66 -11.66
C SER A 27 -52.48 7.47 -12.05
N ASP A 28 -52.52 8.26 -13.12
CA ASP A 28 -51.31 8.80 -13.75
C ASP A 28 -50.65 10.00 -13.02
N GLY A 29 -51.32 10.56 -12.00
CA GLY A 29 -50.79 11.69 -11.21
C GLY A 29 -49.89 11.31 -10.03
N LYS A 30 -50.08 10.12 -9.44
CA LYS A 30 -49.42 9.74 -8.16
C LYS A 30 -48.09 9.00 -8.38
N VAL A 31 -47.97 8.27 -9.49
CA VAL A 31 -46.73 7.54 -9.86
C VAL A 31 -45.61 8.51 -10.30
N ARG A 32 -45.97 9.63 -10.94
CA ARG A 32 -45.01 10.64 -11.41
C ARG A 32 -44.34 11.41 -10.27
N ALA A 33 -45.06 11.68 -9.17
CA ALA A 33 -44.55 12.38 -7.99
C ALA A 33 -43.59 11.51 -7.14
N VAL A 34 -43.87 10.21 -7.01
CA VAL A 34 -42.99 9.26 -6.28
C VAL A 34 -41.69 8.99 -7.06
N TYR A 35 -41.76 8.90 -8.39
CA TYR A 35 -40.59 8.67 -9.24
C TYR A 35 -39.68 9.92 -9.36
N THR A 36 -40.25 11.12 -9.31
CA THR A 36 -39.51 12.40 -9.29
C THR A 36 -38.89 12.67 -7.92
N GLY A 37 -39.58 12.38 -6.81
CA GLY A 37 -39.04 12.45 -5.45
C GLY A 37 -37.81 11.55 -5.25
N GLY A 38 -37.83 10.32 -5.77
CA GLY A 38 -36.69 9.40 -5.69
C GLY A 38 -35.46 9.85 -6.50
N LYS A 39 -35.64 10.51 -7.64
CA LYS A 39 -34.52 11.09 -8.42
C LYS A 39 -33.96 12.34 -7.74
N LEU A 40 -34.82 13.19 -7.16
CA LEU A 40 -34.42 14.36 -6.40
C LEU A 40 -33.63 13.96 -5.15
N TRP A 41 -34.11 12.99 -4.38
CA TRP A 41 -33.43 12.48 -3.19
C TRP A 41 -32.06 11.86 -3.51
N LYS A 42 -31.96 11.13 -4.63
CA LYS A 42 -30.66 10.61 -5.10
C LYS A 42 -29.69 11.73 -5.49
N ARG A 43 -30.16 12.78 -6.17
CA ARG A 43 -29.31 13.95 -6.49
C ARG A 43 -28.90 14.73 -5.24
N LEU A 44 -29.82 14.90 -4.29
CA LEU A 44 -29.54 15.56 -3.02
C LEU A 44 -28.53 14.76 -2.19
N SER A 45 -28.71 13.45 -2.09
CA SER A 45 -27.77 12.55 -1.41
C SER A 45 -26.40 12.55 -2.06
N LEU A 46 -26.34 12.56 -3.40
CA LEU A 46 -25.06 12.63 -4.14
C LEU A 46 -24.33 13.96 -3.90
N THR A 47 -25.07 15.08 -3.96
CA THR A 47 -24.51 16.42 -3.75
C THR A 47 -24.05 16.61 -2.31
N VAL A 48 -24.91 16.37 -1.32
CA VAL A 48 -24.57 16.49 0.11
C VAL A 48 -23.44 15.53 0.46
N GLY A 49 -23.57 14.24 0.13
CA GLY A 49 -22.56 13.24 0.47
C GLY A 49 -21.22 13.49 -0.23
N GLY A 50 -21.23 14.02 -1.46
CA GLY A 50 -20.03 14.41 -2.18
C GLY A 50 -19.34 15.64 -1.58
N THR A 51 -20.11 16.67 -1.20
CA THR A 51 -19.58 17.84 -0.51
C THR A 51 -18.98 17.46 0.85
N VAL A 52 -19.64 16.59 1.61
CA VAL A 52 -19.12 16.08 2.89
C VAL A 52 -17.82 15.31 2.68
N ALA A 53 -17.74 14.43 1.67
CA ALA A 53 -16.52 13.68 1.35
C ALA A 53 -15.33 14.63 1.09
N ILE A 54 -15.51 15.63 0.23
CA ILE A 54 -14.48 16.60 -0.11
C ILE A 54 -14.09 17.43 1.12
N SER A 55 -15.08 17.88 1.89
CA SER A 55 -14.83 18.69 3.10
C SER A 55 -14.03 17.91 4.15
N LEU A 56 -14.36 16.64 4.40
CA LEU A 56 -13.60 15.78 5.33
C LEU A 56 -12.19 15.48 4.84
N GLY A 57 -12.03 15.23 3.53
CA GLY A 57 -10.71 15.03 2.94
C GLY A 57 -9.82 16.25 3.12
N LEU A 58 -10.33 17.44 2.78
CA LEU A 58 -9.63 18.71 2.99
C LEU A 58 -9.34 18.98 4.47
N LEU A 59 -10.31 18.75 5.34
CA LEU A 59 -10.12 18.90 6.79
C LEU A 59 -9.01 17.98 7.30
N THR A 60 -8.93 16.74 6.81
CA THR A 60 -7.86 15.81 7.20
C THR A 60 -6.48 16.30 6.72
N SER A 61 -6.40 16.84 5.51
CA SER A 61 -5.17 17.42 4.98
C SER A 61 -4.69 18.61 5.83
N VAL A 62 -5.61 19.52 6.18
CA VAL A 62 -5.33 20.65 7.07
C VAL A 62 -4.95 20.17 8.47
N TYR A 63 -5.65 19.15 8.98
CA TYR A 63 -5.37 18.55 10.28
C TYR A 63 -3.94 17.99 10.37
N VAL A 64 -3.54 17.17 9.39
CA VAL A 64 -2.17 16.63 9.33
C VAL A 64 -1.13 17.73 9.17
N ALA A 65 -1.41 18.75 8.35
CA ALA A 65 -0.51 19.89 8.19
C ALA A 65 -0.35 20.69 9.50
N THR A 66 -1.44 20.84 10.26
CA THR A 66 -1.44 21.55 11.55
C THR A 66 -0.68 20.76 12.61
N LEU A 67 -0.88 19.43 12.68
CA LEU A 67 -0.11 18.56 13.57
C LEU A 67 1.39 18.67 13.28
N HIS A 68 1.78 18.58 12.01
CA HIS A 68 3.18 18.72 11.61
C HIS A 68 3.77 20.08 12.03
N GLU A 69 3.02 21.17 11.86
CA GLU A 69 3.45 22.49 12.29
C GLU A 69 3.57 22.57 13.82
N ASN A 70 2.61 22.03 14.55
CA ASN A 70 2.60 22.01 16.00
C ASN A 70 3.72 21.15 16.59
N ASP A 71 4.07 20.04 15.94
CA ASP A 71 5.08 19.10 16.44
C ASP A 71 6.52 19.57 16.19
N LEU A 72 6.77 20.25 15.08
CA LEU A 72 8.14 20.66 14.69
C LEU A 72 8.39 22.15 14.78
N TRP A 73 7.32 22.96 14.92
CA TRP A 73 7.36 24.41 14.72
C TRP A 73 7.97 24.79 13.36
N PHE A 74 7.61 24.00 12.34
CA PHE A 74 8.32 23.89 11.07
C PHE A 74 8.45 25.23 10.33
N SER A 75 7.45 26.11 10.43
CA SER A 75 7.49 27.44 9.81
C SER A 75 8.51 28.41 10.41
N ASN A 76 8.84 28.24 11.70
CA ASN A 76 9.68 29.20 12.44
C ASN A 76 11.15 28.78 12.55
N ILE A 77 11.46 27.52 12.30
CA ILE A 77 12.83 27.00 12.30
C ILE A 77 13.58 27.30 10.99
N LYS A 78 14.92 27.25 11.02
CA LYS A 78 15.80 27.56 9.87
C LYS A 78 15.78 26.44 8.83
N GLU A 79 16.19 26.75 7.60
CA GLU A 79 16.25 25.77 6.50
C GLU A 79 17.04 24.50 6.89
N VAL A 80 18.20 24.64 7.55
CA VAL A 80 19.01 23.49 7.96
C VAL A 80 18.28 22.61 8.98
N GLU A 81 17.53 23.20 9.91
CA GLU A 81 16.73 22.46 10.89
C GLU A 81 15.56 21.73 10.21
N ARG A 82 14.88 22.39 9.27
CA ARG A 82 13.85 21.76 8.41
C ARG A 82 14.42 20.60 7.58
N GLU A 83 15.66 20.72 7.11
CA GLU A 83 16.31 19.66 6.35
C GLU A 83 16.69 18.47 7.23
N ILE A 84 17.17 18.72 8.44
CA ILE A 84 17.52 17.66 9.41
C ILE A 84 16.28 16.88 9.86
N SER A 85 15.09 17.51 9.89
CA SER A 85 13.86 16.78 10.23
C SER A 85 13.51 15.70 9.19
N PHE A 86 14.01 15.78 7.95
CA PHE A 86 13.92 14.68 6.98
C PHE A 86 14.95 13.59 7.29
N ARG A 87 14.59 12.70 8.20
CA ARG A 87 15.44 11.58 8.62
C ARG A 87 15.52 10.48 7.55
N THR A 88 16.60 9.70 7.62
CA THR A 88 16.79 8.47 6.81
C THR A 88 16.53 8.69 5.31
N GLU A 89 15.91 7.76 4.59
CA GLU A 89 15.62 7.84 3.17
C GLU A 89 14.83 9.09 2.75
N CYS A 90 14.06 9.70 3.64
CA CYS A 90 13.31 10.93 3.35
C CYS A 90 14.25 12.08 2.96
N GLY A 91 15.39 12.19 3.66
CA GLY A 91 16.40 13.21 3.37
C GLY A 91 17.04 13.02 1.99
N LEU A 92 17.29 11.77 1.60
CA LEU A 92 17.79 11.46 0.25
C LEU A 92 16.79 11.87 -0.82
N TYR A 93 15.52 11.48 -0.69
CA TYR A 93 14.49 11.80 -1.68
C TYR A 93 14.37 13.30 -1.87
N TYR A 94 14.28 14.05 -0.78
CA TYR A 94 14.23 15.51 -0.85
C TYR A 94 15.51 16.12 -1.44
N SER A 95 16.68 15.50 -1.22
CA SER A 95 17.94 15.96 -1.84
C SER A 95 17.92 15.87 -3.37
N TYR A 96 17.30 14.83 -3.95
CA TYR A 96 17.16 14.69 -5.41
C TYR A 96 16.15 15.68 -5.99
N TYR A 97 15.06 15.94 -5.26
CA TYR A 97 14.13 17.03 -5.59
C TYR A 97 14.87 18.38 -5.63
N LYS A 98 15.70 18.68 -4.62
CA LYS A 98 16.51 19.90 -4.55
C LYS A 98 17.51 19.99 -5.70
N GLU A 99 18.19 18.89 -6.05
CA GLU A 99 19.12 18.85 -7.19
C GLU A 99 18.44 19.19 -8.53
N MET A 100 17.24 18.66 -8.76
CA MET A 100 16.45 18.99 -9.97
C MET A 100 16.06 20.47 -10.05
N LEU A 101 15.78 21.10 -8.90
CA LEU A 101 15.46 22.52 -8.83
C LEU A 101 16.69 23.41 -9.03
N GLN A 102 17.84 23.00 -8.51
CA GLN A 102 19.11 23.74 -8.62
C GLN A 102 19.76 23.60 -10.01
N ALA A 103 19.40 22.58 -10.80
CA ALA A 103 19.91 22.40 -12.15
C ALA A 103 19.45 23.51 -13.11
N ALA A 104 20.35 24.00 -13.97
CA ALA A 104 20.04 25.09 -14.90
C ALA A 104 18.87 24.76 -15.84
N SER A 105 18.73 23.51 -16.26
CA SER A 105 17.58 23.02 -17.05
C SER A 105 17.06 21.68 -16.52
N ILE A 106 15.81 21.34 -16.87
CA ILE A 106 15.19 20.05 -16.53
C ILE A 106 16.00 18.89 -17.12
N GLN A 107 16.46 19.03 -18.36
CA GLN A 107 17.28 18.02 -19.02
C GLN A 107 18.62 17.80 -18.30
N GLN A 108 19.27 18.89 -17.86
CA GLN A 108 20.52 18.78 -17.11
C GLN A 108 20.30 18.14 -15.74
N GLY A 109 19.19 18.46 -15.06
CA GLY A 109 18.81 17.81 -13.81
C GLY A 109 18.60 16.31 -13.98
N LEU A 110 17.81 15.91 -14.98
CA LEU A 110 17.57 14.49 -15.31
C LEU A 110 18.87 13.75 -15.65
N HIS A 111 19.73 14.35 -16.47
CA HIS A 111 21.04 13.78 -16.78
C HIS A 111 21.90 13.63 -15.52
N GLY A 112 21.85 14.60 -14.60
CA GLY A 112 22.54 14.54 -13.31
C GLY A 112 22.07 13.37 -12.44
N LEU A 113 20.77 13.08 -12.41
CA LEU A 113 20.22 11.95 -11.66
C LEU A 113 20.49 10.59 -12.32
N ILE A 114 20.52 10.51 -13.66
CA ILE A 114 20.82 9.26 -14.39
C ILE A 114 22.30 8.90 -14.29
N TYR A 115 23.18 9.89 -14.29
CA TYR A 115 24.63 9.71 -14.19
C TYR A 115 25.17 10.34 -12.90
N ASP A 116 24.59 9.96 -11.76
CA ASP A 116 24.95 10.54 -10.48
C ASP A 116 26.25 9.94 -9.94
N ASN A 117 27.24 10.78 -9.72
CA ASN A 117 28.50 10.45 -9.06
C ASN A 117 28.68 11.22 -7.73
N LYS A 118 27.61 11.85 -7.24
CA LYS A 118 27.64 12.69 -6.03
C LYS A 118 26.98 12.01 -4.83
N THR A 119 26.20 10.95 -5.01
CA THR A 119 25.58 10.22 -3.90
C THR A 119 26.53 9.15 -3.38
N GLU A 120 26.93 8.19 -4.21
CA GLU A 120 27.77 7.06 -3.80
C GLU A 120 29.23 7.27 -4.24
N SER A 121 30.15 7.22 -3.29
CA SER A 121 31.58 7.36 -3.59
C SER A 121 32.12 6.20 -4.43
N LEU A 122 33.02 6.56 -5.35
CA LEU A 122 33.70 5.67 -6.30
C LEU A 122 32.78 5.00 -7.32
N ARG A 123 31.50 5.38 -7.40
CA ARG A 123 30.53 4.82 -8.35
C ARG A 123 29.74 5.92 -9.04
N THR A 124 29.24 5.60 -10.21
CA THR A 124 28.21 6.38 -10.89
C THR A 124 26.96 5.52 -10.94
N ILE A 125 25.84 6.04 -10.46
CA ILE A 125 24.60 5.29 -10.30
C ILE A 125 23.44 6.03 -10.96
N ASN A 126 22.49 5.26 -11.48
CA ASN A 126 21.23 5.79 -11.98
C ASN A 126 20.21 5.86 -10.84
N ILE A 127 19.94 7.08 -10.36
CA ILE A 127 19.02 7.32 -9.25
C ILE A 127 17.57 6.98 -9.63
N LEU A 128 17.17 7.21 -10.88
CA LEU A 128 15.81 6.90 -11.35
C LEU A 128 15.53 5.40 -11.36
N GLU A 129 16.54 4.61 -11.70
CA GLU A 129 16.45 3.14 -11.71
C GLU A 129 16.44 2.56 -10.29
N ARG A 130 17.30 3.09 -9.40
CA ARG A 130 17.51 2.51 -8.06
C ARG A 130 16.56 3.03 -6.98
N MET A 131 16.30 4.33 -6.92
CA MET A 131 15.67 4.99 -5.75
C MET A 131 14.18 5.30 -5.92
N ASN A 132 13.60 4.94 -7.07
CA ASN A 132 12.22 5.20 -7.42
C ASN A 132 11.76 6.65 -7.16
N VAL A 133 12.53 7.64 -7.64
CA VAL A 133 12.31 9.09 -7.36
C VAL A 133 11.44 9.81 -8.39
N TYR A 134 10.53 9.10 -9.06
CA TYR A 134 9.73 9.66 -10.15
C TYR A 134 8.80 10.78 -9.65
N GLN A 135 8.24 10.64 -8.45
CA GLN A 135 7.42 11.66 -7.81
C GLN A 135 8.21 12.94 -7.51
N GLU A 136 9.46 12.84 -7.06
CA GLU A 136 10.32 14.01 -6.84
C GLU A 136 10.64 14.71 -8.16
N VAL A 137 10.98 13.95 -9.20
CA VAL A 137 11.24 14.50 -10.53
C VAL A 137 10.00 15.17 -11.08
N PHE A 138 8.84 14.53 -11.01
CA PHE A 138 7.56 15.10 -11.45
C PHE A 138 7.24 16.39 -10.72
N LEU A 139 7.35 16.41 -9.39
CA LEU A 139 7.12 17.63 -8.60
C LEU A 139 8.12 18.74 -8.90
N SER A 140 9.39 18.40 -9.12
CA SER A 140 10.42 19.40 -9.45
C SER A 140 10.10 20.08 -10.78
N ILE A 141 9.64 19.31 -11.78
CA ILE A 141 9.20 19.84 -13.07
C ILE A 141 7.96 20.72 -12.90
N LEU A 142 6.97 20.26 -12.13
CA LEU A 142 5.74 20.99 -11.86
C LEU A 142 6.02 22.34 -11.17
N TYR A 143 6.88 22.34 -10.16
CA TYR A 143 7.30 23.54 -9.42
C TYR A 143 8.11 24.51 -10.30
N ARG A 144 8.86 24.01 -11.29
CA ARG A 144 9.61 24.84 -12.25
C ARG A 144 8.73 25.47 -13.32
N ILE A 145 7.67 24.79 -13.75
CA ILE A 145 6.79 25.24 -14.84
C ILE A 145 5.69 26.16 -14.32
N LEU A 146 5.11 25.85 -13.17
CA LEU A 146 4.02 26.65 -12.61
C LEU A 146 4.53 27.89 -11.86
N PRO A 147 3.75 28.99 -11.81
CA PRO A 147 4.12 30.22 -11.09
C PRO A 147 4.02 30.09 -9.55
N ILE A 148 4.18 28.88 -9.01
CA ILE A 148 4.05 28.56 -7.58
C ILE A 148 5.21 29.12 -6.77
N GLN A 149 6.38 29.28 -7.40
CA GLN A 149 7.60 29.81 -6.78
C GLN A 149 7.43 31.21 -6.18
N LYS A 150 6.40 31.95 -6.61
CA LYS A 150 6.06 33.28 -6.08
C LYS A 150 5.37 33.23 -4.71
N TYR A 151 4.79 32.08 -4.36
CA TYR A 151 3.89 31.94 -3.21
C TYR A 151 4.38 30.92 -2.17
N LEU A 152 5.12 29.89 -2.59
CA LEU A 152 5.54 28.80 -1.71
C LEU A 152 7.01 28.46 -1.94
N GLU A 153 7.75 28.25 -0.86
CA GLU A 153 9.10 27.68 -0.93
C GLU A 153 9.04 26.21 -1.40
N PRO A 154 10.14 25.68 -1.97
CA PRO A 154 10.17 24.30 -2.48
C PRO A 154 9.80 23.25 -1.43
N VAL A 155 10.26 23.42 -0.18
CA VAL A 155 10.00 22.48 0.90
C VAL A 155 8.51 22.40 1.23
N TYR A 156 7.82 23.53 1.30
CA TYR A 156 6.39 23.59 1.56
C TYR A 156 5.59 22.98 0.41
N PHE A 157 5.97 23.28 -0.83
CA PHE A 157 5.30 22.67 -1.99
C PHE A 157 5.43 21.14 -1.97
N TYR A 158 6.60 20.63 -1.58
CA TYR A 158 6.84 19.20 -1.46
C TYR A 158 5.95 18.57 -0.37
N ILE A 159 6.00 19.05 0.88
CA ILE A 159 5.23 18.45 1.99
C ILE A 159 3.72 18.67 1.85
N TYR A 160 3.26 19.83 1.37
CA TYR A 160 1.84 20.10 1.19
C TYR A 160 1.21 19.26 0.08
N THR A 161 1.99 18.86 -0.92
CA THR A 161 1.51 17.88 -1.91
C THR A 161 1.18 16.54 -1.24
N LEU A 162 2.06 16.07 -0.34
CA LEU A 162 1.84 14.84 0.42
C LEU A 162 0.66 14.93 1.39
N PHE A 163 0.48 16.07 2.07
CA PHE A 163 -0.72 16.30 2.87
C PHE A 163 -1.99 16.36 2.01
N GLY A 164 -1.91 16.93 0.80
CA GLY A 164 -3.00 16.92 -0.17
C GLY A 164 -3.37 15.51 -0.63
N LEU A 165 -2.38 14.63 -0.80
CA LEU A 165 -2.63 13.21 -1.10
C LEU A 165 -3.37 12.48 0.03
N GLN A 166 -3.21 12.89 1.29
CA GLN A 166 -4.00 12.33 2.39
C GLN A 166 -5.49 12.69 2.27
N ALA A 167 -5.85 13.85 1.71
CA ALA A 167 -7.24 14.17 1.40
C ALA A 167 -7.83 13.16 0.40
N LEU A 168 -7.07 12.84 -0.65
CA LEU A 168 -7.48 11.84 -1.64
C LEU A 168 -7.69 10.46 -1.01
N TYR A 169 -6.83 10.08 -0.06
CA TYR A 169 -6.96 8.81 0.66
C TYR A 169 -8.27 8.76 1.46
N VAL A 170 -8.56 9.76 2.29
CA VAL A 170 -9.79 9.80 3.10
C VAL A 170 -11.05 9.86 2.22
N ILE A 171 -11.02 10.63 1.12
CA ILE A 171 -12.13 10.66 0.15
C ILE A 171 -12.36 9.27 -0.44
N ALA A 172 -11.30 8.56 -0.82
CA ALA A 172 -11.42 7.21 -1.37
C ALA A 172 -11.97 6.19 -0.35
N LEU A 173 -11.55 6.27 0.91
CA LEU A 173 -12.11 5.46 2.01
C LEU A 173 -13.60 5.76 2.24
N TYR A 174 -13.95 7.05 2.31
CA TYR A 174 -15.34 7.51 2.44
C TYR A 174 -16.20 6.97 1.31
N VAL A 175 -15.75 7.13 0.07
CA VAL A 175 -16.46 6.68 -1.13
C VAL A 175 -16.59 5.15 -1.12
N THR A 176 -15.54 4.40 -0.75
CA THR A 176 -15.60 2.94 -0.65
C THR A 176 -16.69 2.49 0.34
N SER A 177 -16.71 3.09 1.54
CA SER A 177 -17.73 2.80 2.55
C SER A 177 -19.14 3.15 2.06
N TRP A 178 -19.31 4.31 1.41
CA TRP A 178 -20.60 4.71 0.83
C TRP A 178 -21.04 3.76 -0.30
N LEU A 179 -20.11 3.31 -1.15
CA LEU A 179 -20.42 2.38 -2.23
C LEU A 179 -20.94 1.04 -1.72
N LEU A 180 -20.44 0.58 -0.56
CA LEU A 180 -20.83 -0.69 0.08
C LEU A 180 -22.15 -0.59 0.83
N SER A 181 -22.32 0.46 1.66
CA SER A 181 -23.51 0.62 2.51
C SER A 181 -24.72 1.23 1.76
N GLY A 182 -24.46 2.01 0.71
CA GLY A 182 -25.47 2.83 0.03
C GLY A 182 -25.79 4.16 0.72
N THR A 183 -25.16 4.46 1.86
CA THR A 183 -25.38 5.69 2.64
C THR A 183 -24.10 6.47 2.81
N TRP A 184 -24.16 7.80 2.70
CA TRP A 184 -22.98 8.65 2.88
C TRP A 184 -22.56 8.77 4.36
N LEU A 185 -23.48 8.50 5.30
CA LEU A 185 -23.20 8.46 6.74
C LEU A 185 -22.16 7.39 7.11
N SER A 186 -22.17 6.24 6.44
CA SER A 186 -21.14 5.22 6.69
C SER A 186 -19.76 5.70 6.22
N GLY A 187 -19.72 6.54 5.19
CA GLY A 187 -18.49 7.20 4.74
C GLY A 187 -17.94 8.12 5.82
N LEU A 188 -18.80 8.92 6.44
CA LEU A 188 -18.44 9.80 7.55
C LEU A 188 -17.87 9.00 8.73
N LEU A 189 -18.52 7.89 9.09
CA LEU A 189 -18.04 7.00 10.15
C LEU A 189 -16.66 6.39 9.82
N ALA A 190 -16.45 5.96 8.58
CA ALA A 190 -15.15 5.42 8.14
C ALA A 190 -14.03 6.48 8.21
N ALA A 191 -14.32 7.72 7.77
CA ALA A 191 -13.38 8.83 7.88
C ALA A 191 -13.07 9.16 9.35
N PHE A 192 -14.08 9.17 10.22
CA PHE A 192 -13.90 9.42 11.65
C PHE A 192 -13.01 8.36 12.32
N TRP A 193 -13.25 7.07 12.07
CA TRP A 193 -12.40 6.00 12.60
C TRP A 193 -10.97 6.05 12.08
N TYR A 194 -10.78 6.44 10.82
CA TYR A 194 -9.45 6.65 10.25
C TYR A 194 -8.70 7.79 10.96
N ILE A 195 -9.34 8.96 11.13
CA ILE A 195 -8.72 10.13 11.75
C ILE A 195 -8.40 9.88 13.23
N THR A 196 -9.31 9.24 13.97
CA THR A 196 -9.13 8.96 15.41
C THR A 196 -8.07 7.90 15.69
N ASN A 197 -7.90 6.91 14.82
CA ASN A 197 -6.90 5.86 14.97
C ASN A 197 -5.65 6.12 14.09
N ARG A 198 -5.37 7.39 13.75
CA ARG A 198 -4.35 7.71 12.73
C ARG A 198 -2.97 7.14 13.03
N ILE A 199 -2.58 7.08 14.31
CA ILE A 199 -1.28 6.57 14.79
C ILE A 199 -1.03 5.14 14.29
N ASP A 200 -2.09 4.34 14.16
CA ASP A 200 -2.04 2.96 13.69
C ASP A 200 -2.33 2.80 12.19
N THR A 201 -2.74 3.87 11.48
CA THR A 201 -3.14 3.81 10.06
C THR A 201 -2.16 4.50 9.10
N THR A 202 -1.43 5.53 9.55
CA THR A 202 -0.54 6.33 8.70
C THR A 202 0.67 6.84 9.46
N ARG A 203 1.79 7.01 8.76
CA ARG A 203 3.06 7.55 9.29
C ARG A 203 3.41 8.92 8.72
N VAL A 204 2.44 9.56 8.07
CA VAL A 204 2.64 10.86 7.38
C VAL A 204 3.09 11.98 8.32
N GLU A 205 2.74 11.90 9.61
CA GLU A 205 3.12 12.87 10.64
C GLU A 205 4.64 12.93 10.88
N PHE A 206 5.28 11.76 11.04
CA PHE A 206 6.69 11.67 11.43
C PHE A 206 7.67 11.50 10.25
N THR A 207 7.17 10.94 9.14
CA THR A 207 8.01 10.50 8.02
C THR A 207 7.31 10.84 6.71
N ILE A 208 7.19 12.15 6.45
CA ILE A 208 6.31 12.68 5.41
C ILE A 208 6.56 12.02 4.05
N PRO A 209 7.74 12.15 3.39
CA PRO A 209 7.90 11.73 2.00
C PRO A 209 8.18 10.23 1.81
N LEU A 210 7.83 9.39 2.78
CA LEU A 210 7.86 7.94 2.61
C LEU A 210 7.04 7.50 1.39
N ARG A 211 7.53 6.46 0.71
CA ARG A 211 6.93 5.94 -0.53
C ARG A 211 5.50 5.44 -0.30
N GLU A 212 5.20 4.90 0.87
CA GLU A 212 3.86 4.48 1.30
C GLU A 212 2.88 5.65 1.30
N ASN A 213 3.30 6.82 1.80
CA ASN A 213 2.44 8.01 1.89
C ASN A 213 2.08 8.58 0.52
N TRP A 214 2.93 8.34 -0.49
CA TRP A 214 2.63 8.61 -1.90
C TRP A 214 1.63 7.61 -2.48
N ALA A 215 1.85 6.32 -2.20
CA ALA A 215 1.21 5.23 -2.93
C ALA A 215 -0.16 4.82 -2.38
N LEU A 216 -0.33 4.77 -1.06
CA LEU A 216 -1.58 4.33 -0.40
C LEU A 216 -2.83 5.13 -0.82
N PRO A 217 -2.76 6.46 -1.06
CA PRO A 217 -3.89 7.21 -1.63
C PRO A 217 -4.36 6.66 -2.98
N PHE A 218 -3.42 6.33 -3.89
CA PHE A 218 -3.76 5.73 -5.19
C PHE A 218 -4.31 4.32 -5.04
N PHE A 219 -3.78 3.54 -4.09
CA PHE A 219 -4.31 2.22 -3.77
C PHE A 219 -5.75 2.27 -3.23
N ALA A 220 -6.06 3.25 -2.38
CA ALA A 220 -7.42 3.44 -1.88
C ALA A 220 -8.39 3.84 -3.00
N VAL A 221 -7.98 4.72 -3.92
CA VAL A 221 -8.76 5.04 -5.12
C VAL A 221 -8.98 3.79 -5.98
N GLN A 222 -7.96 2.95 -6.13
CA GLN A 222 -8.05 1.69 -6.85
C GLN A 222 -9.09 0.75 -6.20
N ILE A 223 -9.08 0.58 -4.87
CA ILE A 223 -10.07 -0.22 -4.14
C ILE A 223 -11.49 0.33 -4.33
N ALA A 224 -11.66 1.66 -4.25
CA ALA A 224 -12.95 2.31 -4.48
C ALA A 224 -13.46 2.04 -5.91
N ALA A 225 -12.59 2.17 -6.91
CA ALA A 225 -12.91 1.94 -8.31
C ALA A 225 -13.24 0.46 -8.59
N ILE A 226 -12.48 -0.49 -8.03
CA ILE A 226 -12.77 -1.94 -8.13
C ILE A 226 -14.11 -2.26 -7.46
N THR A 227 -14.38 -1.67 -6.29
CA THR A 227 -15.65 -1.84 -5.59
C THR A 227 -16.83 -1.33 -6.43
N TYR A 228 -16.67 -0.22 -7.13
CA TYR A 228 -17.66 0.28 -8.08
C TYR A 228 -17.80 -0.62 -9.31
N LEU A 229 -16.69 -1.12 -9.87
CA LEU A 229 -16.65 -2.03 -11.01
C LEU A 229 -17.45 -3.31 -10.76
N PHE A 230 -17.44 -3.84 -9.54
CA PHE A 230 -18.17 -5.05 -9.17
C PHE A 230 -19.69 -4.87 -8.98
N ARG A 231 -20.25 -3.68 -9.24
CA ARG A 231 -21.71 -3.52 -9.31
C ARG A 231 -22.30 -4.34 -10.46
N SER A 232 -23.47 -4.92 -10.21
CA SER A 232 -24.15 -5.85 -11.12
C SER A 232 -24.62 -5.19 -12.42
N HIS A 233 -25.06 -3.93 -12.37
CA HIS A 233 -25.63 -3.23 -13.51
C HIS A 233 -24.87 -1.91 -13.77
N LEU A 234 -23.85 -1.96 -14.62
CA LEU A 234 -23.11 -0.80 -15.09
C LEU A 234 -23.38 -0.56 -16.57
N GLN A 235 -23.51 0.70 -16.98
CA GLN A 235 -23.53 1.01 -18.40
C GLN A 235 -22.13 0.84 -19.01
N PRO A 236 -22.02 0.43 -20.29
CA PRO A 236 -20.74 0.16 -20.93
C PRO A 236 -19.73 1.31 -20.85
N LEU A 237 -20.19 2.56 -20.98
CA LEU A 237 -19.34 3.74 -20.84
C LEU A 237 -18.78 3.87 -19.43
N HIS A 238 -19.61 3.73 -18.41
CA HIS A 238 -19.20 3.81 -17.01
C HIS A 238 -18.26 2.68 -16.64
N GLU A 239 -18.47 1.47 -17.17
CA GLU A 239 -17.56 0.34 -16.99
C GLU A 239 -16.17 0.65 -17.58
N LYS A 240 -16.09 1.15 -18.82
CA LYS A 240 -14.82 1.57 -19.45
C LYS A 240 -14.11 2.67 -18.66
N LEU A 241 -14.84 3.70 -18.22
CA LEU A 241 -14.27 4.78 -17.40
C LEU A 241 -13.77 4.26 -16.05
N THR A 242 -14.47 3.30 -15.45
CA THR A 242 -14.03 2.68 -14.19
C THR A 242 -12.78 1.84 -14.40
N LEU A 243 -12.71 1.05 -15.48
CA LEU A 243 -11.51 0.30 -15.82
C LEU A 243 -10.32 1.22 -16.08
N LEU A 244 -10.52 2.37 -16.74
CA LEU A 244 -9.49 3.39 -16.91
C LEU A 244 -9.04 3.95 -15.56
N ALA A 245 -9.97 4.25 -14.65
CA ALA A 245 -9.63 4.70 -13.30
C ALA A 245 -8.84 3.65 -12.51
N VAL A 246 -9.21 2.37 -12.62
CA VAL A 246 -8.44 1.26 -12.03
C VAL A 246 -7.06 1.18 -12.65
N PHE A 247 -6.91 1.31 -13.97
CA PHE A 247 -5.62 1.30 -14.64
C PHE A 247 -4.71 2.45 -14.17
N ILE A 248 -5.20 3.69 -14.20
CA ILE A 248 -4.43 4.87 -13.78
C ILE A 248 -4.02 4.76 -12.32
N SER A 249 -4.95 4.41 -11.42
CA SER A 249 -4.64 4.26 -10.00
C SER A 249 -3.67 3.12 -9.72
N THR A 250 -3.79 1.98 -10.41
CA THR A 250 -2.83 0.87 -10.32
C THR A 250 -1.44 1.30 -10.80
N PHE A 251 -1.37 2.00 -11.94
CA PHE A 251 -0.12 2.48 -12.49
C PHE A 251 0.58 3.47 -11.55
N LEU A 252 -0.15 4.47 -11.03
CA LEU A 252 0.41 5.44 -10.08
C LEU A 252 0.83 4.79 -8.76
N PHE A 253 0.04 3.86 -8.24
CA PHE A 253 0.38 3.06 -7.08
C PHE A 253 1.69 2.28 -7.29
N SER A 254 1.81 1.58 -8.42
CA SER A 254 3.01 0.81 -8.75
C SER A 254 4.23 1.67 -9.06
N LEU A 255 4.05 2.86 -9.65
CA LEU A 255 5.15 3.78 -9.93
C LEU A 255 5.70 4.42 -8.66
N THR A 256 4.85 4.76 -7.69
CA THR A 256 5.27 5.54 -6.51
C THR A 256 5.88 4.69 -5.40
N TRP A 257 5.69 3.38 -5.40
CA TRP A 257 6.20 2.50 -4.34
C TRP A 257 6.82 1.20 -4.87
N GLN A 258 8.07 0.95 -4.47
CA GLN A 258 8.85 -0.21 -4.91
C GLN A 258 8.28 -1.55 -4.44
N PHE A 259 7.62 -1.59 -3.27
CA PHE A 259 7.08 -2.82 -2.69
C PHE A 259 5.63 -3.11 -3.10
N ASN A 260 5.07 -2.34 -4.04
CA ASN A 260 3.70 -2.49 -4.53
C ASN A 260 3.38 -3.93 -4.97
N GLN A 261 4.36 -4.66 -5.51
CA GLN A 261 4.21 -6.03 -6.01
C GLN A 261 3.66 -7.00 -4.97
N PHE A 262 3.99 -6.83 -3.69
CA PHE A 262 3.49 -7.67 -2.61
C PHE A 262 2.01 -7.39 -2.32
N MET A 263 1.63 -6.11 -2.28
CA MET A 263 0.22 -5.71 -2.06
C MET A 263 -0.66 -6.15 -3.24
N MET A 264 -0.15 -5.99 -4.46
CA MET A 264 -0.83 -6.44 -5.67
C MET A 264 -0.95 -7.96 -5.74
N LEU A 265 0.05 -8.71 -5.26
CA LEU A 265 -0.03 -10.17 -5.16
C LEU A 265 -1.13 -10.60 -4.18
N MET A 266 -1.23 -9.93 -3.03
CA MET A 266 -2.30 -10.18 -2.06
C MET A 266 -3.68 -9.88 -2.67
N GLN A 267 -3.81 -8.77 -3.39
CA GLN A 267 -5.04 -8.44 -4.12
C GLN A 267 -5.34 -9.48 -5.22
N ALA A 268 -4.34 -9.96 -5.95
CA ALA A 268 -4.47 -11.02 -6.95
C ALA A 268 -4.95 -12.34 -6.31
N LEU A 269 -4.41 -12.72 -5.15
CA LEU A 269 -4.85 -13.88 -4.38
C LEU A 269 -6.32 -13.74 -3.92
N VAL A 270 -6.73 -12.55 -3.47
CA VAL A 270 -8.14 -12.26 -3.13
C VAL A 270 -9.05 -12.47 -4.33
N LEU A 271 -8.68 -11.92 -5.49
CA LEU A 271 -9.43 -12.10 -6.74
C LEU A 271 -9.50 -13.57 -7.16
N PHE A 272 -8.40 -14.31 -7.00
CA PHE A 272 -8.32 -15.73 -7.30
C PHE A 272 -9.25 -16.57 -6.42
N ILE A 273 -9.19 -16.38 -5.09
CA ILE A 273 -10.04 -17.10 -4.13
C ILE A 273 -11.52 -16.83 -4.43
N LEU A 274 -11.89 -15.56 -4.64
CA LEU A 274 -13.28 -15.20 -4.88
C LEU A 274 -13.82 -15.65 -6.24
N ASP A 275 -12.98 -15.70 -7.28
CA ASP A 275 -13.34 -16.28 -8.57
C ASP A 275 -13.52 -17.81 -8.48
N CYS A 276 -12.66 -18.48 -7.70
CA CYS A 276 -12.79 -19.91 -7.41
C CYS A 276 -14.10 -20.27 -6.68
N LEU A 277 -14.58 -19.37 -5.80
CA LEU A 277 -15.83 -19.51 -5.06
C LEU A 277 -17.08 -19.00 -5.82
N ASP A 278 -16.92 -18.61 -7.10
CA ASP A 278 -17.98 -18.04 -7.94
C ASP A 278 -18.68 -16.80 -7.34
N MET A 279 -17.96 -16.03 -6.52
CA MET A 279 -18.50 -14.83 -5.87
C MET A 279 -18.29 -13.55 -6.69
N LEU A 280 -17.46 -13.62 -7.74
CA LEU A 280 -17.15 -12.50 -8.63
C LEU A 280 -17.45 -12.83 -10.10
N PRO A 281 -17.81 -11.82 -10.90
CA PRO A 281 -17.94 -11.96 -12.35
C PRO A 281 -16.57 -12.17 -13.00
N THR A 282 -16.35 -13.38 -13.52
CA THR A 282 -15.09 -13.86 -14.10
C THR A 282 -14.51 -12.93 -15.18
N THR A 283 -15.34 -12.31 -16.02
CA THR A 283 -14.91 -11.35 -17.06
C THR A 283 -14.24 -10.11 -16.47
N LYS A 284 -14.82 -9.53 -15.41
CA LYS A 284 -14.26 -8.34 -14.76
C LYS A 284 -12.95 -8.68 -14.05
N VAL A 285 -12.88 -9.86 -13.44
CA VAL A 285 -11.65 -10.37 -12.81
C VAL A 285 -10.52 -10.55 -13.84
N THR A 286 -10.80 -11.06 -15.04
CA THR A 286 -9.79 -11.16 -16.12
C THR A 286 -9.21 -9.79 -16.45
N TRP A 287 -10.06 -8.76 -16.60
CA TRP A 287 -9.60 -7.40 -16.88
C TRP A 287 -8.73 -6.83 -15.76
N LEU A 288 -9.04 -7.14 -14.49
CA LEU A 288 -8.19 -6.73 -13.37
C LEU A 288 -6.79 -7.35 -13.48
N TYR A 289 -6.66 -8.66 -13.73
CA TYR A 289 -5.33 -9.28 -13.94
C TYR A 289 -4.56 -8.66 -15.11
N ILE A 290 -5.23 -8.37 -16.22
CA ILE A 290 -4.62 -7.70 -17.37
C ILE A 290 -4.14 -6.30 -17.00
N ILE A 291 -4.94 -5.52 -16.27
CA ILE A 291 -4.55 -4.18 -15.78
C ILE A 291 -3.33 -4.27 -14.87
N GLN A 292 -3.32 -5.22 -13.93
CA GLN A 292 -2.18 -5.40 -13.03
C GLN A 292 -0.89 -5.74 -13.80
N LEU A 293 -0.96 -6.67 -14.76
CA LEU A 293 0.18 -7.06 -15.60
C LEU A 293 0.66 -5.91 -16.51
N THR A 294 -0.27 -5.23 -17.19
CA THR A 294 0.10 -4.12 -18.08
C THR A 294 0.65 -2.92 -17.31
N GLY A 295 0.07 -2.60 -16.15
CA GLY A 295 0.55 -1.55 -15.26
C GLY A 295 1.97 -1.82 -14.76
N ILE A 296 2.25 -3.02 -14.24
CA ILE A 296 3.58 -3.35 -13.71
C ILE A 296 4.64 -3.46 -14.83
N LEU A 297 4.27 -3.95 -16.02
CA LEU A 297 5.17 -3.96 -17.18
C LEU A 297 5.49 -2.55 -17.67
N LEU A 298 4.52 -1.64 -17.66
CA LEU A 298 4.76 -0.23 -18.00
C LEU A 298 5.71 0.44 -17.00
N VAL A 299 5.52 0.18 -15.70
CA VAL A 299 6.45 0.64 -14.66
C VAL A 299 7.84 0.05 -14.85
N CYS A 300 7.95 -1.23 -15.20
CA CYS A 300 9.23 -1.88 -15.50
C CYS A 300 9.97 -1.18 -16.66
N VAL A 301 9.26 -0.79 -17.73
CA VAL A 301 9.85 -0.03 -18.84
C VAL A 301 10.33 1.36 -18.38
N LEU A 302 9.53 2.06 -17.56
CA LEU A 302 9.91 3.37 -17.03
C LEU A 302 11.11 3.29 -16.09
N GLN A 303 11.23 2.19 -15.34
CA GLN A 303 12.31 1.91 -14.40
C GLN A 303 13.47 1.13 -15.05
N PHE A 304 13.74 1.36 -16.33
CA PHE A 304 14.91 0.82 -17.04
C PHE A 304 15.03 -0.72 -17.00
N PHE A 305 13.90 -1.42 -17.11
CA PHE A 305 13.84 -2.88 -17.06
C PHE A 305 14.38 -3.47 -15.74
N ASN A 306 14.01 -2.84 -14.62
CA ASN A 306 14.37 -3.32 -13.29
C ASN A 306 14.03 -4.82 -13.14
N SER A 307 15.08 -5.62 -12.98
CA SER A 307 15.00 -7.07 -12.99
C SER A 307 14.25 -7.64 -11.76
N MET A 308 14.21 -6.89 -10.65
CA MET A 308 13.45 -7.27 -9.45
C MET A 308 11.94 -7.32 -9.72
N ILE A 309 11.41 -6.35 -10.47
CA ILE A 309 9.99 -6.30 -10.85
C ILE A 309 9.65 -7.47 -11.77
N LEU A 310 10.51 -7.75 -12.75
CA LEU A 310 10.29 -8.81 -13.71
C LEU A 310 10.34 -10.20 -13.05
N GLY A 311 11.22 -10.39 -12.07
CA GLY A 311 11.33 -11.60 -11.25
C GLY A 311 10.25 -11.77 -10.18
N SER A 312 9.30 -10.84 -10.08
CA SER A 312 8.29 -10.84 -9.03
C SER A 312 7.32 -12.02 -9.13
N LEU A 313 6.88 -12.50 -7.95
CA LEU A 313 5.88 -13.57 -7.87
C LEU A 313 4.53 -13.12 -8.44
N LEU A 314 4.22 -11.81 -8.41
CA LEU A 314 3.00 -11.23 -8.97
C LEU A 314 2.85 -11.54 -10.47
N ILE A 315 3.88 -11.25 -11.28
CA ILE A 315 3.82 -11.48 -12.73
C ILE A 315 3.62 -12.97 -13.01
N SER A 316 4.41 -13.80 -12.32
CA SER A 316 4.35 -15.26 -12.48
C SER A 316 2.97 -15.80 -12.10
N PHE A 317 2.38 -15.31 -11.00
CA PHE A 317 1.06 -15.71 -10.53
C PHE A 317 -0.05 -15.28 -11.49
N ASN A 318 -0.08 -14.01 -11.89
CA ASN A 318 -1.11 -13.48 -12.78
C ASN A 318 -1.07 -14.15 -14.17
N VAL A 319 0.12 -14.36 -14.73
CA VAL A 319 0.29 -15.11 -15.99
C VAL A 319 -0.21 -16.55 -15.82
N SER A 320 0.11 -17.21 -14.71
CA SER A 320 -0.32 -18.58 -14.44
C SER A 320 -1.83 -18.70 -14.31
N VAL A 321 -2.49 -17.78 -13.61
CA VAL A 321 -3.96 -17.74 -13.50
C VAL A 321 -4.61 -17.56 -14.87
N LEU A 322 -4.09 -16.65 -15.70
CA LEU A 322 -4.61 -16.41 -17.04
C LEU A 322 -4.41 -17.62 -17.97
N LEU A 323 -3.25 -18.29 -17.92
CA LEU A 323 -2.96 -19.50 -18.69
C LEU A 323 -3.80 -20.69 -18.23
N THR A 324 -3.88 -20.97 -16.93
CA THR A 324 -4.69 -22.08 -16.43
C THR A 324 -6.16 -21.89 -16.78
N ARG A 325 -6.66 -20.64 -16.82
CA ARG A 325 -8.02 -20.32 -17.24
C ARG A 325 -8.31 -20.63 -18.72
N THR A 326 -7.33 -20.51 -19.62
CA THR A 326 -7.54 -20.90 -21.03
C THR A 326 -7.60 -22.41 -21.20
N ILE A 327 -6.88 -23.16 -20.35
CA ILE A 327 -6.80 -24.62 -20.37
C ILE A 327 -8.03 -25.26 -19.71
N GLN A 328 -8.38 -24.83 -18.50
CA GLN A 328 -9.45 -25.44 -17.70
C GLN A 328 -10.80 -24.74 -17.93
N LYS A 329 -11.55 -25.23 -18.92
CA LYS A 329 -12.92 -24.79 -19.20
C LYS A 329 -13.95 -25.60 -18.39
N ASN A 330 -15.13 -25.03 -18.16
CA ASN A 330 -16.28 -25.70 -17.50
C ASN A 330 -16.06 -26.12 -16.03
N MET A 331 -15.32 -25.31 -15.28
CA MET A 331 -15.05 -25.52 -13.84
C MET A 331 -16.30 -25.42 -12.95
N LYS A 332 -17.37 -24.79 -13.44
CA LYS A 332 -18.61 -24.52 -12.69
C LYS A 332 -19.67 -25.63 -12.79
N MET A 333 -19.40 -26.72 -13.53
CA MET A 333 -20.35 -27.83 -13.76
C MET A 333 -20.05 -29.07 -12.91
N GLY A 334 -21.10 -29.65 -12.34
CA GLY A 334 -21.11 -30.94 -11.64
C GLY A 334 -21.47 -30.85 -10.15
N CYS A 335 -21.60 -32.00 -9.50
CA CYS A 335 -21.87 -32.12 -8.07
C CYS A 335 -20.73 -31.54 -7.21
N LEU A 336 -21.02 -31.24 -5.94
CA LEU A 336 -20.09 -30.59 -5.00
C LEU A 336 -18.71 -31.28 -4.94
N LEU A 337 -18.66 -32.61 -4.81
CA LEU A 337 -17.40 -33.36 -4.75
C LEU A 337 -16.57 -33.24 -6.03
N ASN A 338 -17.21 -33.35 -7.19
CA ASN A 338 -16.54 -33.19 -8.48
C ASN A 338 -16.00 -31.77 -8.65
N ARG A 339 -16.77 -30.77 -8.19
CA ARG A 339 -16.36 -29.38 -8.24
C ARG A 339 -15.20 -29.06 -7.29
N LEU A 340 -15.21 -29.61 -6.07
CA LEU A 340 -14.09 -29.50 -5.14
C LEU A 340 -12.84 -30.17 -5.69
N GLY A 341 -12.96 -31.35 -6.31
CA GLY A 341 -11.85 -32.02 -6.98
C GLY A 341 -11.27 -31.17 -8.11
N LYS A 342 -12.12 -30.66 -9.02
CA LYS A 342 -11.69 -29.73 -10.08
C LYS A 342 -11.00 -28.49 -9.51
N LEU A 343 -11.56 -27.89 -8.47
CA LEU A 343 -10.97 -26.71 -7.83
C LEU A 343 -9.60 -27.02 -7.21
N PHE A 344 -9.45 -28.16 -6.54
CA PHE A 344 -8.16 -28.60 -6.01
C PHE A 344 -7.11 -28.73 -7.12
N PHE A 345 -7.45 -29.36 -8.24
CA PHE A 345 -6.56 -29.45 -9.40
C PHE A 345 -6.26 -28.07 -10.02
N HIS A 346 -7.23 -27.14 -10.04
CA HIS A 346 -7.03 -25.77 -10.50
C HIS A 346 -6.00 -25.02 -9.64
N ILE A 347 -6.18 -25.07 -8.32
CA ILE A 347 -5.26 -24.44 -7.36
C ILE A 347 -3.86 -25.04 -7.50
N LEU A 348 -3.76 -26.37 -7.53
CA LEU A 348 -2.48 -27.07 -7.68
C LEU A 348 -1.79 -26.68 -9.00
N MET A 349 -2.54 -26.63 -10.11
CA MET A 349 -2.02 -26.26 -11.41
C MET A 349 -1.52 -24.81 -11.44
N VAL A 350 -2.28 -23.86 -10.87
CA VAL A 350 -1.86 -22.46 -10.77
C VAL A 350 -0.60 -22.31 -9.92
N LEU A 351 -0.51 -22.98 -8.78
CA LEU A 351 0.68 -22.93 -7.91
C LEU A 351 1.91 -23.52 -8.59
N CYS A 352 1.79 -24.72 -9.19
CA CYS A 352 2.89 -25.35 -9.93
C CYS A 352 3.36 -24.48 -11.09
N LEU A 353 2.42 -23.95 -11.90
CA LEU A 353 2.76 -23.08 -13.02
C LEU A 353 3.42 -21.78 -12.55
N THR A 354 2.95 -21.20 -11.44
CA THR A 354 3.53 -19.99 -10.85
C THR A 354 4.98 -20.21 -10.47
N LEU A 355 5.30 -21.32 -9.80
CA LEU A 355 6.67 -21.67 -9.42
C LEU A 355 7.55 -21.96 -10.64
N LEU A 356 7.02 -22.67 -11.65
CA LEU A 356 7.74 -22.95 -12.89
C LEU A 356 8.08 -21.67 -13.66
N VAL A 357 7.08 -20.79 -13.85
CA VAL A 357 7.27 -19.49 -14.53
C VAL A 357 8.24 -18.62 -13.74
N ASN A 358 8.11 -18.55 -12.41
CA ASN A 358 9.00 -17.74 -11.59
C ASN A 358 10.45 -18.22 -11.66
N ASN A 359 10.67 -19.54 -11.50
CA ASN A 359 12.00 -20.13 -11.61
C ASN A 359 12.61 -19.97 -13.00
N PHE A 360 11.79 -20.07 -14.05
CA PHE A 360 12.22 -19.85 -15.42
C PHE A 360 12.67 -18.40 -15.65
N ILE A 361 11.86 -17.43 -15.22
CA ILE A 361 12.19 -15.99 -15.33
C ILE A 361 13.47 -15.69 -14.53
N LYS A 362 13.57 -16.16 -13.29
CA LYS A 362 14.76 -15.96 -12.45
C LYS A 362 16.03 -16.55 -13.06
N LYS A 363 15.92 -17.72 -13.70
CA LYS A 363 17.05 -18.36 -14.40
C LYS A 363 17.48 -17.59 -15.65
N ILE A 364 16.54 -17.04 -16.42
CA ILE A 364 16.85 -16.21 -17.60
C ILE A 364 17.54 -14.90 -17.20
N LEU A 365 17.06 -14.27 -16.13
CA LEU A 365 17.54 -12.97 -15.67
C LEU A 365 18.74 -13.04 -14.71
N ASN A 366 19.20 -14.26 -14.38
CA ASN A 366 20.27 -14.53 -13.41
C ASN A 366 20.08 -13.79 -12.07
N LEU A 367 18.86 -13.86 -11.52
CA LEU A 367 18.48 -13.14 -10.31
C LEU A 367 18.87 -13.90 -9.04
N GLU A 368 19.82 -13.35 -8.28
CA GLU A 368 20.20 -13.81 -6.93
C GLU A 368 19.51 -13.00 -5.79
N SER A 369 18.72 -11.98 -6.13
CA SER A 369 18.32 -10.91 -5.20
C SER A 369 17.46 -11.36 -4.02
N ASP A 370 16.60 -12.36 -4.20
CA ASP A 370 15.56 -12.71 -3.21
C ASP A 370 16.06 -13.60 -2.07
N GLU A 371 17.30 -14.10 -2.13
CA GLU A 371 17.83 -14.99 -1.09
C GLU A 371 17.73 -14.39 0.31
N HIS A 372 17.92 -13.08 0.45
CA HIS A 372 17.88 -12.41 1.76
C HIS A 372 16.48 -12.40 2.38
N ILE A 373 15.42 -12.21 1.58
CA ILE A 373 14.02 -12.25 2.06
C ILE A 373 13.69 -13.68 2.50
N PHE A 374 14.07 -14.68 1.70
CA PHE A 374 13.83 -16.07 2.06
C PHE A 374 14.66 -16.52 3.28
N LYS A 375 15.92 -16.08 3.40
CA LYS A 375 16.76 -16.30 4.60
C LYS A 375 16.15 -15.66 5.83
N PHE A 376 15.67 -14.41 5.71
CA PHE A 376 14.94 -13.71 6.77
C PHE A 376 13.67 -14.46 7.17
N LEU A 377 12.82 -14.86 6.23
CA LEU A 377 11.59 -15.61 6.51
C LEU A 377 11.92 -16.96 7.18
N LYS A 378 12.92 -17.68 6.68
CA LYS A 378 13.38 -18.95 7.26
C LYS A 378 13.86 -18.77 8.71
N ALA A 379 14.62 -17.72 8.98
CA ALA A 379 15.08 -17.38 10.32
C ALA A 379 13.93 -16.95 11.23
N LYS A 380 13.01 -16.12 10.74
CA LYS A 380 11.82 -15.64 11.46
C LYS A 380 10.90 -16.77 11.92
N PHE A 381 10.72 -17.80 11.08
CA PHE A 381 9.93 -18.98 11.43
C PHE A 381 10.73 -20.08 12.14
N GLY A 382 11.96 -19.81 12.57
CA GLY A 382 12.77 -20.75 13.35
C GLY A 382 13.32 -21.94 12.56
N PHE A 383 13.28 -21.89 11.23
CA PHE A 383 13.76 -22.98 10.35
C PHE A 383 15.28 -22.92 10.07
N GLY A 384 16.06 -22.18 10.87
CA GLY A 384 17.53 -22.19 10.86
C GLY A 384 18.16 -21.08 11.70
N ALA A 385 19.27 -21.37 12.38
CA ALA A 385 20.09 -20.35 13.06
C ALA A 385 20.90 -19.56 12.03
N THR A 386 20.74 -18.24 11.99
CA THR A 386 21.48 -17.38 11.07
C THR A 386 22.54 -16.58 11.81
N ARG A 387 23.82 -16.81 11.45
CA ARG A 387 24.93 -15.89 11.78
C ARG A 387 25.00 -14.69 10.83
N ASP A 388 24.06 -14.62 9.88
CA ASP A 388 23.98 -13.58 8.86
C ASP A 388 23.59 -12.24 9.50
N PHE A 389 24.49 -11.26 9.37
CA PHE A 389 24.30 -9.89 9.86
C PHE A 389 22.98 -9.28 9.35
N ASP A 390 22.72 -9.38 8.04
CA ASP A 390 21.53 -8.80 7.40
C ASP A 390 20.23 -9.35 8.00
N ALA A 391 20.15 -10.67 8.21
CA ALA A 391 18.97 -11.30 8.77
C ALA A 391 18.74 -10.89 10.22
N ASN A 392 19.81 -10.85 11.03
CA ASN A 392 19.73 -10.46 12.43
C ASN A 392 19.42 -8.97 12.62
N LEU A 393 19.88 -8.10 11.72
CA LEU A 393 19.51 -6.68 11.72
C LEU A 393 17.99 -6.51 11.62
N TYR A 394 17.33 -7.29 10.76
CA TYR A 394 15.86 -7.28 10.66
C TYR A 394 15.18 -7.94 11.86
N LEU A 395 15.68 -9.08 12.36
CA LEU A 395 15.04 -9.78 13.48
C LEU A 395 15.10 -9.01 14.80
N CYS A 396 16.13 -8.18 14.98
CA CYS A 396 16.34 -7.38 16.18
C CYS A 396 15.64 -6.02 16.15
N GLU A 397 15.10 -5.60 15.00
CA GLU A 397 14.39 -4.35 14.85
C GLU A 397 12.92 -4.50 15.29
N GLU A 398 12.45 -3.61 16.18
CA GLU A 398 11.09 -3.69 16.73
C GLU A 398 10.00 -3.63 15.64
N ALA A 399 10.27 -2.93 14.53
CA ALA A 399 9.36 -2.81 13.39
C ALA A 399 9.06 -4.15 12.69
N PHE A 400 9.96 -5.13 12.79
CA PHE A 400 9.80 -6.49 12.27
C PHE A 400 9.51 -7.52 13.37
N GLY A 401 9.47 -7.05 14.61
CA GLY A 401 9.02 -7.74 15.80
C GLY A 401 7.50 -7.97 15.82
N LEU A 402 7.02 -8.43 16.97
CA LEU A 402 5.62 -8.83 17.17
C LEU A 402 4.74 -7.59 17.39
N LEU A 403 3.46 -7.65 17.02
CA LEU A 403 2.55 -6.52 17.15
C LEU A 403 2.34 -6.25 18.65
N PRO A 404 2.60 -5.02 19.12
CA PRO A 404 2.44 -4.73 20.54
C PRO A 404 0.95 -4.81 20.90
N PHE A 405 0.64 -5.46 22.03
CA PHE A 405 -0.73 -5.55 22.54
C PHE A 405 -1.40 -4.18 22.77
N ASN A 406 -0.58 -3.15 22.99
CA ASN A 406 -1.04 -1.77 23.08
C ASN A 406 -1.82 -1.32 21.83
N THR A 407 -1.50 -1.83 20.63
CA THR A 407 -2.28 -1.54 19.42
C THR A 407 -3.73 -2.03 19.56
N PHE A 408 -3.96 -3.24 20.09
CA PHE A 408 -5.32 -3.72 20.30
C PHE A 408 -6.05 -2.94 21.40
N ALA A 409 -5.33 -2.49 22.44
CA ALA A 409 -5.90 -1.63 23.46
C ALA A 409 -6.39 -0.29 22.87
N ARG A 410 -5.53 0.42 22.13
CA ARG A 410 -5.91 1.69 21.45
C ARG A 410 -7.09 1.53 20.51
N LEU A 411 -7.10 0.47 19.70
CA LEU A 411 -8.22 0.19 18.77
C LEU A 411 -9.52 -0.21 19.51
N SER A 412 -9.41 -0.76 20.71
CA SER A 412 -10.55 -1.10 21.57
C SER A 412 -11.12 0.14 22.26
N ASP A 413 -10.25 1.08 22.66
CA ASP A 413 -10.64 2.36 23.28
C ASP A 413 -11.52 3.19 22.33
N THR A 414 -11.28 3.12 21.02
CA THR A 414 -12.11 3.78 19.99
C THR A 414 -13.35 2.97 19.56
N LEU A 415 -13.63 1.82 20.22
CA LEU A 415 -14.66 0.83 19.88
C LEU A 415 -14.53 0.19 18.49
N LEU A 416 -13.53 0.60 17.70
CA LEU A 416 -13.32 0.13 16.33
C LEU A 416 -13.05 -1.38 16.32
N PHE A 417 -12.22 -1.87 17.23
CA PHE A 417 -11.85 -3.29 17.29
C PHE A 417 -13.06 -4.21 17.50
N TYR A 418 -13.96 -3.86 18.43
CA TYR A 418 -15.15 -4.66 18.71
C TYR A 418 -16.15 -4.65 17.55
N ALA A 419 -16.41 -3.46 16.99
CA ALA A 419 -17.28 -3.32 15.82
C ALA A 419 -16.73 -4.09 14.62
N TYR A 420 -15.42 -4.02 14.41
CA TYR A 420 -14.71 -4.73 13.36
C TYR A 420 -14.85 -6.25 13.50
N LEU A 421 -14.55 -6.83 14.67
CA LEU A 421 -14.66 -8.27 14.89
C LEU A 421 -16.08 -8.79 14.71
N PHE A 422 -17.07 -8.06 15.24
CA PHE A 422 -18.48 -8.42 15.11
C PHE A 422 -18.92 -8.45 13.63
N VAL A 423 -18.62 -7.39 12.87
CA VAL A 423 -18.95 -7.32 11.45
C VAL A 423 -18.18 -8.37 10.65
N LEU A 424 -16.90 -8.59 10.97
CA LEU A 424 -16.06 -9.60 10.31
C LEU A 424 -16.66 -11.00 10.46
N LEU A 425 -17.06 -11.39 11.68
CA LEU A 425 -17.67 -12.69 11.94
C LEU A 425 -19.01 -12.87 11.20
N LEU A 426 -19.89 -11.86 11.23
CA LEU A 426 -21.17 -11.91 10.51
C LEU A 426 -20.97 -11.98 8.99
N MET A 427 -20.05 -11.19 8.44
CA MET A 427 -19.80 -11.17 7.01
C MET A 427 -19.05 -12.42 6.53
N ALA A 428 -18.14 -12.97 7.34
CA ALA A 428 -17.44 -14.22 7.06
C ALA A 428 -18.39 -15.43 7.07
N THR A 429 -19.31 -15.49 8.04
CA THR A 429 -20.35 -16.54 8.07
C THR A 429 -21.28 -16.42 6.87
N ALA A 430 -21.75 -15.23 6.52
CA ALA A 430 -22.55 -15.00 5.32
C ALA A 430 -21.79 -15.38 4.03
N ALA A 431 -20.52 -15.00 3.91
CA ALA A 431 -19.67 -15.37 2.77
C ALA A 431 -19.46 -16.89 2.68
N GLY A 432 -19.25 -17.57 3.81
CA GLY A 432 -19.13 -19.02 3.87
C GLY A 432 -20.40 -19.74 3.41
N VAL A 433 -21.57 -19.26 3.84
CA VAL A 433 -22.88 -19.78 3.38
C VAL A 433 -23.06 -19.59 1.88
N VAL A 434 -22.75 -18.40 1.35
CA VAL A 434 -22.84 -18.10 -0.09
C VAL A 434 -21.85 -18.96 -0.89
N ALA A 435 -20.62 -19.10 -0.43
CA ALA A 435 -19.62 -19.94 -1.07
C ALA A 435 -20.07 -21.41 -1.10
N PHE A 436 -20.64 -21.91 0.00
CA PHE A 436 -21.19 -23.26 0.06
C PHE A 436 -22.37 -23.44 -0.90
N GLN A 437 -23.30 -22.48 -0.95
CA GLN A 437 -24.44 -22.51 -1.90
C GLN A 437 -23.96 -22.50 -3.35
N ASN A 438 -22.99 -21.63 -3.67
CA ASN A 438 -22.39 -21.53 -5.00
C ASN A 438 -21.73 -22.85 -5.40
N LEU A 439 -20.91 -23.44 -4.52
CA LEU A 439 -20.19 -24.69 -4.77
C LEU A 439 -21.12 -25.91 -4.82
N SER A 440 -22.24 -25.89 -4.09
CA SER A 440 -23.15 -27.02 -3.98
C SER A 440 -24.05 -27.25 -5.19
N GLY A 441 -24.17 -26.28 -6.11
CA GLY A 441 -24.77 -26.42 -7.44
C GLY A 441 -26.04 -27.27 -7.52
N SER A 442 -27.20 -26.62 -7.58
CA SER A 442 -28.54 -27.20 -7.81
C SER A 442 -28.59 -28.24 -8.95
N ASP A 443 -28.42 -29.51 -8.64
CA ASP A 443 -28.98 -30.61 -9.42
C ASP A 443 -30.39 -30.90 -8.86
N ASN A 444 -31.41 -30.74 -9.72
CA ASN A 444 -32.84 -31.05 -9.52
C ASN A 444 -33.67 -30.17 -8.56
N VAL A 445 -34.31 -29.12 -9.10
CA VAL A 445 -35.70 -28.80 -8.70
C VAL A 445 -36.52 -28.47 -9.94
N GLN A 446 -37.01 -29.51 -10.59
CA GLN A 446 -38.25 -29.45 -11.36
C GLN A 446 -39.33 -30.09 -10.49
N SER A 447 -39.91 -29.29 -9.57
CA SER A 447 -41.25 -29.47 -9.00
C SER A 447 -41.51 -28.32 -8.02
N THR A 448 -42.58 -27.60 -8.33
CA THR A 448 -43.56 -26.94 -7.44
C THR A 448 -43.23 -26.82 -5.95
N ASP A 449 -43.45 -25.60 -5.43
CA ASP A 449 -43.36 -25.14 -4.03
C ASP A 449 -41.97 -24.83 -3.47
N LYS A 450 -41.37 -23.72 -3.94
CA LYS A 450 -40.37 -22.99 -3.17
C LYS A 450 -41.04 -22.09 -2.15
N MET A 451 -41.24 -22.63 -0.95
CA MET A 451 -41.32 -21.83 0.28
C MET A 451 -40.03 -21.01 0.40
N GLU A 452 -40.17 -19.74 0.78
CA GLU A 452 -39.12 -18.72 0.90
C GLU A 452 -37.93 -19.16 1.79
N ILE A 453 -36.98 -19.93 1.25
CA ILE A 453 -35.64 -20.00 1.85
C ILE A 453 -34.95 -18.70 1.45
N SER A 454 -34.90 -17.75 2.38
CA SER A 454 -34.18 -16.48 2.26
C SER A 454 -32.75 -16.72 1.79
N THR A 455 -32.51 -16.62 0.47
CA THR A 455 -31.19 -16.72 -0.11
C THR A 455 -30.40 -15.48 0.30
N ILE A 456 -29.48 -15.65 1.25
CA ILE A 456 -28.52 -14.61 1.60
C ILE A 456 -27.67 -14.34 0.36
N VAL A 457 -27.85 -13.17 -0.27
CA VAL A 457 -27.05 -12.77 -1.43
C VAL A 457 -25.99 -11.76 -0.98
N LEU A 458 -24.73 -12.17 -0.98
CA LEU A 458 -23.62 -11.27 -0.71
C LEU A 458 -23.24 -10.51 -1.98
N LYS A 459 -23.22 -9.17 -1.92
CA LYS A 459 -22.81 -8.34 -3.05
C LYS A 459 -21.33 -8.62 -3.41
N PRO A 460 -20.98 -8.74 -4.71
CA PRO A 460 -19.59 -9.01 -5.14
C PRO A 460 -18.56 -8.02 -4.58
N GLY A 461 -18.89 -6.72 -4.53
CA GLY A 461 -18.02 -5.70 -3.93
C GLY A 461 -17.81 -5.87 -2.42
N ALA A 462 -18.81 -6.38 -1.69
CA ALA A 462 -18.68 -6.67 -0.25
C ALA A 462 -17.83 -7.92 -0.02
N ALA A 463 -17.99 -8.96 -0.84
CA ALA A 463 -17.14 -10.16 -0.82
C ALA A 463 -15.66 -9.81 -1.09
N TYR A 464 -15.41 -8.94 -2.07
CA TYR A 464 -14.08 -8.43 -2.37
C TYR A 464 -13.42 -7.74 -1.17
N ASN A 465 -14.09 -6.73 -0.58
CA ASN A 465 -13.53 -6.00 0.56
C ASN A 465 -13.38 -6.87 1.81
N LEU A 466 -14.29 -7.83 2.03
CA LEU A 466 -14.20 -8.79 3.14
C LEU A 466 -12.95 -9.66 3.02
N MET A 467 -12.75 -10.31 1.86
CA MET A 467 -11.59 -11.18 1.65
C MET A 467 -10.29 -10.39 1.64
N HIS A 468 -10.30 -9.16 1.12
CA HIS A 468 -9.16 -8.25 1.19
C HIS A 468 -8.78 -8.00 2.65
N THR A 469 -9.74 -7.64 3.48
CA THR A 469 -9.53 -7.40 4.91
C THR A 469 -9.00 -8.65 5.64
N ILE A 470 -9.58 -9.83 5.39
CA ILE A 470 -9.11 -11.09 5.98
C ILE A 470 -7.66 -11.37 5.61
N LEU A 471 -7.32 -11.28 4.32
CA LEU A 471 -6.00 -11.67 3.85
C LEU A 471 -4.91 -10.68 4.31
N PHE A 472 -5.20 -9.37 4.30
CA PHE A 472 -4.31 -8.36 4.87
C PHE A 472 -4.20 -8.45 6.40
N GLY A 473 -5.28 -8.78 7.09
CA GLY A 473 -5.26 -9.06 8.54
C GLY A 473 -4.41 -10.27 8.87
N CYS A 474 -4.53 -11.37 8.13
CA CYS A 474 -3.67 -12.55 8.26
C CYS A 474 -2.21 -12.21 8.00
N LEU A 475 -1.91 -11.40 6.98
CA LEU A 475 -0.56 -10.94 6.70
C LEU A 475 -0.01 -10.17 7.90
N ALA A 476 -0.73 -9.16 8.39
CA ALA A 476 -0.35 -8.35 9.54
C ALA A 476 -0.10 -9.21 10.80
N LEU A 477 -0.97 -10.17 11.09
CA LEU A 477 -0.79 -11.10 12.23
C LEU A 477 0.39 -12.05 12.01
N SER A 478 0.57 -12.59 10.80
CA SER A 478 1.64 -13.54 10.47
C SER A 478 3.03 -12.90 10.51
N THR A 479 3.13 -11.62 10.12
CA THR A 479 4.37 -10.87 10.23
C THR A 479 4.62 -10.39 11.66
N MET A 480 3.65 -10.49 12.57
CA MET A 480 3.71 -9.80 13.88
C MET A 480 3.06 -10.60 15.04
N SER A 481 3.19 -11.93 15.12
CA SER A 481 2.47 -12.78 16.11
C SER A 481 3.10 -12.84 17.52
N SER A 482 2.34 -12.50 18.56
CA SER A 482 2.77 -12.50 19.98
C SER A 482 2.45 -13.79 20.77
N HIS A 483 3.08 -13.91 21.95
CA HIS A 483 2.84 -14.87 23.03
C HIS A 483 2.15 -14.18 24.22
N ASN A 484 1.12 -14.84 24.77
CA ASN A 484 0.32 -14.59 25.99
C ASN A 484 -1.01 -13.80 25.85
N PRO A 485 -2.14 -14.36 26.34
CA PRO A 485 -3.45 -13.70 26.34
C PRO A 485 -3.64 -12.81 27.58
N MET A 486 -4.34 -11.67 27.45
CA MET A 486 -4.83 -10.90 28.58
C MET A 486 -6.32 -10.53 28.44
N GLN A 487 -7.02 -10.56 29.57
CA GLN A 487 -8.47 -10.42 29.73
C GLN A 487 -8.98 -9.01 29.39
N CYS A 488 -10.04 -8.96 28.56
CA CYS A 488 -10.77 -7.74 28.21
C CYS A 488 -11.91 -7.49 29.19
N SER A 489 -11.94 -6.28 29.78
CA SER A 489 -13.10 -5.76 30.52
C SER A 489 -13.86 -4.81 29.61
N ALA A 490 -15.18 -5.01 29.47
CA ALA A 490 -16.03 -4.16 28.66
C ALA A 490 -16.64 -3.02 29.49
N PHE A 491 -16.54 -1.78 29.02
CA PHE A 491 -17.44 -0.68 29.40
C PHE A 491 -17.74 0.19 28.17
N PRO A 492 -18.99 0.67 27.97
CA PRO A 492 -19.38 1.48 26.82
C PRO A 492 -19.49 2.98 27.17
N ILE A 493 -19.29 3.87 26.18
CA ILE A 493 -20.28 4.83 25.64
C ILE A 493 -19.62 5.88 24.71
N LEU A 494 -20.32 6.11 23.60
CA LEU A 494 -20.02 6.82 22.35
C LEU A 494 -19.95 8.37 22.44
N LEU A 495 -19.50 9.00 23.53
CA LEU A 495 -19.64 10.47 23.69
C LEU A 495 -18.39 11.28 24.05
N LEU A 496 -17.18 10.71 23.97
CA LEU A 496 -15.95 11.36 24.48
C LEU A 496 -14.77 11.43 23.50
N PHE A 497 -14.99 11.38 22.18
CA PHE A 497 -13.88 11.23 21.22
C PHE A 497 -13.34 12.54 20.61
N CYS A 498 -13.97 13.69 20.87
CA CYS A 498 -13.46 15.00 20.44
C CYS A 498 -12.39 15.64 21.35
N PRO A 499 -12.33 15.45 22.68
CA PRO A 499 -11.32 16.07 23.54
C PRO A 499 -9.89 15.69 23.16
N GLY A 500 -9.61 14.41 22.89
CA GLY A 500 -8.24 13.95 22.59
C GLY A 500 -7.61 14.58 21.34
N ILE A 501 -8.40 14.83 20.29
CA ILE A 501 -7.91 15.53 19.08
C ILE A 501 -7.60 17.00 19.39
N VAL A 502 -8.41 17.65 20.23
CA VAL A 502 -8.21 19.05 20.62
C VAL A 502 -7.01 19.19 21.56
N ASP A 503 -6.85 18.27 22.50
CA ASP A 503 -5.71 18.22 23.42
C ASP A 503 -4.41 18.04 22.63
N GLU A 504 -4.40 17.14 21.65
CA GLU A 504 -3.24 16.90 20.80
C GLU A 504 -2.90 18.07 19.89
N LEU A 505 -3.91 18.75 19.32
CA LEU A 505 -3.70 20.00 18.58
C LEU A 505 -3.26 21.17 19.49
N SER A 506 -3.39 21.04 20.80
CA SER A 506 -2.90 22.02 21.76
C SER A 506 -1.47 21.76 22.22
N GLU A 507 -0.93 20.56 21.96
CA GLU A 507 0.47 20.26 22.21
C GLU A 507 1.34 20.98 21.18
N LEU A 508 2.17 21.90 21.67
CA LEU A 508 3.16 22.61 20.87
C LEU A 508 4.54 22.08 21.24
N ARG A 509 5.28 21.64 20.24
CA ARG A 509 6.65 21.14 20.35
C ARG A 509 7.53 21.89 19.35
N GLU A 510 8.82 21.91 19.65
CA GLU A 510 9.83 22.51 18.78
C GLU A 510 10.84 21.43 18.40
N PHE A 511 11.14 21.31 17.11
CA PHE A 511 12.24 20.47 16.67
C PHE A 511 13.57 21.09 17.10
N TYR A 512 14.26 20.43 18.03
CA TYR A 512 15.52 20.94 18.58
C TYR A 512 16.62 19.86 18.55
N ASP A 513 17.61 20.04 17.69
CA ASP A 513 18.77 19.16 17.53
C ASP A 513 20.03 19.99 17.21
N PRO A 514 20.55 20.75 18.20
CA PRO A 514 21.65 21.68 17.99
C PRO A 514 22.95 20.98 17.59
N ASP A 515 23.20 19.78 18.11
CA ASP A 515 24.41 19.00 17.84
C ASP A 515 24.48 18.60 16.36
N THR A 516 23.36 18.12 15.80
CA THR A 516 23.30 17.77 14.37
C THR A 516 23.38 19.03 13.50
N VAL A 517 22.74 20.13 13.89
CA VAL A 517 22.85 21.42 13.18
C VAL A 517 24.30 21.92 13.16
N GLU A 518 24.98 21.88 14.30
CA GLU A 518 26.39 22.25 14.42
C GLU A 518 27.26 21.36 13.54
N LEU A 519 27.05 20.03 13.58
CA LEU A 519 27.76 19.08 12.73
C LEU A 519 27.58 19.39 11.24
N MET A 520 26.35 19.65 10.78
CA MET A 520 26.08 19.98 9.37
C MET A 520 26.77 21.29 8.95
N ASN A 521 26.77 22.30 9.82
CA ASN A 521 27.44 23.58 9.58
C ASN A 521 28.97 23.44 9.59
N TRP A 522 29.50 22.61 10.48
CA TRP A 522 30.92 22.28 10.54
C TRP A 522 31.35 21.57 9.26
N ILE A 523 30.60 20.57 8.78
CA ILE A 523 30.89 19.86 7.53
C ILE A 523 30.89 20.84 6.35
N LYS A 524 29.90 21.73 6.26
CA LYS A 524 29.81 22.73 5.19
C LYS A 524 31.05 23.64 5.13
N SER A 525 31.52 24.07 6.30
CA SER A 525 32.57 25.10 6.43
C SER A 525 33.99 24.53 6.43
N ASN A 526 34.18 23.31 6.95
CA ASN A 526 35.50 22.74 7.22
C ASN A 526 35.89 21.58 6.29
N THR A 527 35.00 21.11 5.40
CA THR A 527 35.31 20.01 4.48
C THR A 527 35.26 20.45 3.00
N PRO A 528 36.12 19.91 2.13
CA PRO A 528 36.02 20.14 0.68
C PRO A 528 34.69 19.68 0.10
N LYS A 529 34.18 20.35 -0.96
CA LYS A 529 32.89 19.98 -1.60
C LYS A 529 32.80 18.54 -2.09
N LYS A 530 33.94 17.93 -2.44
CA LYS A 530 34.05 16.53 -2.91
C LYS A 530 34.48 15.55 -1.80
N ALA A 531 34.47 15.98 -0.54
CA ALA A 531 34.81 15.09 0.56
C ALA A 531 33.80 13.95 0.67
N VAL A 532 34.33 12.75 0.92
CA VAL A 532 33.56 11.53 1.15
C VAL A 532 33.42 11.33 2.66
N ILE A 533 32.19 11.18 3.12
CA ILE A 533 31.84 11.04 4.53
C ILE A 533 31.25 9.65 4.79
N ALA A 534 31.75 9.00 5.84
CA ALA A 534 31.24 7.73 6.36
C ALA A 534 30.51 7.92 7.69
N GLY A 535 29.52 7.07 7.98
CA GLY A 535 28.68 7.14 9.18
C GLY A 535 27.49 6.20 9.10
N SER A 536 26.52 6.33 10.02
CA SER A 536 25.26 5.59 9.91
C SER A 536 24.48 5.99 8.66
N MET A 537 23.76 5.02 8.08
CA MET A 537 22.89 5.30 6.95
C MET A 537 21.83 6.38 7.28
N GLN A 538 21.35 6.39 8.53
CA GLN A 538 20.31 7.30 8.99
C GLN A 538 20.78 8.76 8.95
N LEU A 539 21.99 9.03 9.48
CA LEU A 539 22.56 10.38 9.53
C LEU A 539 23.12 10.82 8.16
N LEU A 540 23.72 9.92 7.40
CA LEU A 540 24.34 10.25 6.11
C LEU A 540 23.34 10.79 5.08
N ALA A 541 22.06 10.40 5.15
CA ALA A 541 21.03 11.01 4.31
C ALA A 541 20.84 12.49 4.63
N GLY A 542 20.84 12.87 5.91
CA GLY A 542 20.84 14.26 6.36
C GLY A 542 22.11 15.01 5.93
N VAL A 543 23.28 14.36 6.01
CA VAL A 543 24.55 14.92 5.50
C VAL A 543 24.44 15.24 4.01
N LYS A 544 23.92 14.31 3.19
CA LYS A 544 23.73 14.53 1.75
C LYS A 544 22.79 15.70 1.49
N LEU A 545 21.63 15.72 2.14
CA LEU A 545 20.64 16.78 1.97
C LEU A 545 21.19 18.15 2.38
N CYS A 546 21.73 18.26 3.59
CA CYS A 546 22.16 19.52 4.15
C CYS A 546 23.44 20.04 3.46
N THR A 547 24.41 19.16 3.21
CA THR A 547 25.79 19.56 2.88
C THR A 547 26.20 19.24 1.43
N GLY A 548 25.46 18.36 0.75
CA GLY A 548 25.77 17.90 -0.61
C GLY A 548 27.02 17.03 -0.74
N ARG A 549 27.61 16.56 0.37
CA ARG A 549 28.81 15.72 0.37
C ARG A 549 28.51 14.30 -0.13
N ILE A 550 29.57 13.65 -0.60
CA ILE A 550 29.50 12.29 -1.15
C ILE A 550 29.48 11.30 0.00
N LEU A 551 28.64 10.27 -0.09
CA LEU A 551 28.46 9.30 0.97
C LEU A 551 29.23 8.01 0.68
N THR A 552 29.64 7.30 1.73
CA THR A 552 30.09 5.91 1.59
C THR A 552 28.92 4.93 1.48
N ASN A 553 27.85 5.16 2.20
CA ASN A 553 26.68 4.28 2.26
C ASN A 553 25.44 5.14 2.52
N HIS A 554 24.27 4.59 2.28
CA HIS A 554 23.02 5.32 2.42
C HIS A 554 21.81 4.38 2.59
N PRO A 555 20.62 4.86 3.00
CA PRO A 555 19.42 4.06 3.32
C PRO A 555 18.73 3.33 2.14
N HIS A 556 19.48 2.59 1.33
CA HIS A 556 18.94 1.77 0.23
C HIS A 556 19.40 0.32 0.37
N TYR A 557 18.88 -0.33 1.40
CA TYR A 557 19.34 -1.66 1.83
C TYR A 557 18.92 -2.79 0.89
N GLU A 558 18.16 -2.51 -0.17
CA GLU A 558 17.70 -3.49 -1.16
C GLU A 558 18.82 -3.96 -2.09
N ASP A 559 19.83 -3.12 -2.34
CA ASP A 559 20.97 -3.46 -3.19
C ASP A 559 22.00 -4.33 -2.42
N LYS A 560 22.32 -5.51 -2.96
CA LYS A 560 23.25 -6.47 -2.34
C LYS A 560 24.64 -5.87 -2.12
N SER A 561 25.13 -5.08 -3.09
CA SER A 561 26.46 -4.47 -2.99
C SER A 561 26.49 -3.36 -1.93
N LEU A 562 25.40 -2.61 -1.78
CA LEU A 562 25.28 -1.57 -0.78
C LEU A 562 25.09 -2.13 0.63
N ARG A 563 24.38 -3.26 0.80
CA ARG A 563 24.32 -3.98 2.09
C ARG A 563 25.71 -4.38 2.56
N GLU A 564 26.47 -5.04 1.70
CA GLU A 564 27.83 -5.47 2.03
C GLU A 564 28.70 -4.26 2.35
N ARG A 565 28.62 -3.20 1.53
CA ARG A 565 29.33 -1.94 1.79
C ARG A 565 28.96 -1.32 3.13
N THR A 566 27.68 -1.30 3.48
CA THR A 566 27.19 -0.78 4.76
C THR A 566 27.73 -1.59 5.93
N LYS A 567 27.69 -2.92 5.83
CA LYS A 567 28.29 -3.84 6.80
C LYS A 567 29.79 -3.60 6.99
N GLN A 568 30.51 -3.31 5.90
CA GLN A 568 31.94 -2.98 5.94
C GLN A 568 32.20 -1.61 6.60
N VAL A 569 31.43 -0.57 6.25
CA VAL A 569 31.53 0.75 6.90
C VAL A 569 31.24 0.65 8.40
N TYR A 570 30.26 -0.16 8.78
CA TYR A 570 29.88 -0.36 10.19
C TYR A 570 30.92 -1.13 11.00
N GLN A 571 31.95 -1.72 10.38
CA GLN A 571 33.04 -2.38 11.11
C GLN A 571 33.78 -1.44 12.08
N VAL A 572 33.65 -0.12 11.90
CA VAL A 572 34.14 0.87 12.88
C VAL A 572 33.57 0.67 14.29
N TYR A 573 32.38 0.05 14.40
CA TYR A 573 31.72 -0.23 15.68
C TYR A 573 32.03 -1.65 16.23
N ALA A 574 32.68 -2.51 15.42
CA ALA A 574 33.01 -3.89 15.77
C ALA A 574 34.33 -3.99 16.55
N LYS A 575 34.62 -5.14 17.16
CA LYS A 575 35.92 -5.44 17.79
C LYS A 575 37.00 -5.73 16.74
N ARG A 576 37.46 -4.70 16.04
CA ARG A 576 38.57 -4.77 15.07
C ARG A 576 39.68 -3.80 15.41
N SER A 577 40.87 -4.04 14.87
CA SER A 577 41.98 -3.12 15.00
C SER A 577 41.71 -1.80 14.25
N PRO A 578 42.18 -0.66 14.74
CA PRO A 578 42.08 0.61 14.02
C PRO A 578 42.69 0.57 12.61
N GLU A 579 43.76 -0.20 12.42
CA GLU A 579 44.44 -0.38 11.13
C GLU A 579 43.54 -1.09 10.10
N ASP A 580 42.87 -2.16 10.53
CA ASP A 580 41.92 -2.88 9.68
C ASP A 580 40.75 -1.97 9.28
N VAL A 581 40.16 -1.26 10.25
CA VAL A 581 39.04 -0.34 9.99
C VAL A 581 39.47 0.80 9.06
N TYR A 582 40.67 1.37 9.27
CA TYR A 582 41.23 2.38 8.38
C TYR A 582 41.38 1.85 6.94
N SER A 583 41.91 0.64 6.75
CA SER A 583 42.04 0.03 5.43
C SER A 583 40.68 -0.14 4.72
N ILE A 584 39.66 -0.58 5.45
CA ILE A 584 38.29 -0.73 4.95
C ILE A 584 37.72 0.62 4.51
N LEU A 585 37.78 1.63 5.37
CA LEU A 585 37.22 2.95 5.07
C LEU A 585 37.96 3.63 3.89
N ARG A 586 39.28 3.46 3.79
CA ARG A 586 40.07 3.97 2.67
C ARG A 586 39.76 3.27 1.36
N SER A 587 39.41 1.99 1.37
CA SER A 587 38.97 1.26 0.17
C SER A 587 37.72 1.88 -0.48
N PHE A 588 36.91 2.58 0.32
CA PHE A 588 35.72 3.32 -0.10
C PHE A 588 35.96 4.81 -0.38
N GLY A 589 37.21 5.27 -0.32
CA GLY A 589 37.58 6.66 -0.56
C GLY A 589 37.24 7.63 0.58
N THR A 590 36.93 7.11 1.78
CA THR A 590 36.50 7.91 2.94
C THR A 590 37.54 8.95 3.33
N ASN A 591 37.10 10.20 3.52
CA ASN A 591 37.91 11.30 4.05
C ASN A 591 37.60 11.58 5.52
N TYR A 592 36.31 11.51 5.90
CA TYR A 592 35.83 11.80 7.25
C TYR A 592 34.90 10.69 7.72
N VAL A 593 34.90 10.41 9.02
CA VAL A 593 34.02 9.43 9.66
C VAL A 593 33.25 10.16 10.76
N ILE A 594 31.94 9.95 10.80
CA ILE A 594 31.07 10.39 11.89
C ILE A 594 30.82 9.17 12.79
N LEU A 595 31.07 9.34 14.09
CA LEU A 595 30.79 8.34 15.11
C LEU A 595 29.64 8.85 15.97
N GLU A 596 28.65 8.00 16.19
CA GLU A 596 27.45 8.34 16.94
C GLU A 596 27.46 7.68 18.31
N ASP A 597 27.35 8.49 19.36
CA ASP A 597 27.26 8.01 20.74
C ASP A 597 26.05 7.09 20.95
N SER A 598 24.95 7.35 20.26
CA SER A 598 23.75 6.52 20.28
C SER A 598 24.03 5.08 19.86
N ILE A 599 24.94 4.86 18.89
CA ILE A 599 25.35 3.53 18.42
C ILE A 599 26.44 2.95 19.32
N CYS A 600 27.43 3.75 19.68
CA CYS A 600 28.55 3.32 20.52
C CYS A 600 28.10 2.82 21.90
N TYR A 601 27.16 3.54 22.50
CA TYR A 601 26.66 3.33 23.86
C TYR A 601 25.22 2.81 23.92
N GLU A 602 24.70 2.27 22.81
CA GLU A 602 23.34 1.74 22.69
C GLU A 602 23.00 0.76 23.85
N ARG A 603 21.92 1.08 24.58
CA ARG A 603 21.43 0.26 25.70
C ARG A 603 19.99 -0.21 25.53
N ARG A 604 19.23 0.31 24.55
CA ARG A 604 17.80 -0.01 24.37
C ARG A 604 17.61 -1.48 24.00
N HIS A 605 18.40 -1.96 23.05
CA HIS A 605 18.35 -3.34 22.62
C HIS A 605 19.00 -4.28 23.63
N SER A 606 18.39 -5.46 23.82
CA SER A 606 18.97 -6.56 24.58
C SER A 606 20.32 -6.98 24.00
N ARG A 607 21.20 -7.51 24.85
CA ARG A 607 22.49 -8.07 24.41
C ARG A 607 22.24 -9.13 23.32
N GLY A 608 23.00 -9.06 22.24
CA GLY A 608 22.82 -9.89 21.04
C GLY A 608 22.01 -9.23 19.92
N CYS A 609 21.35 -8.09 20.18
CA CYS A 609 20.59 -7.33 19.19
C CYS A 609 21.09 -5.90 18.97
N ARG A 610 22.18 -5.51 19.63
CA ARG A 610 22.85 -4.22 19.38
C ARG A 610 23.67 -4.33 18.11
N LEU A 611 23.77 -3.25 17.33
CA LEU A 611 24.55 -3.25 16.09
C LEU A 611 25.97 -3.81 16.28
N ARG A 612 26.64 -3.42 17.37
CA ARG A 612 27.98 -3.90 17.76
C ARG A 612 28.02 -5.41 17.99
N ASP A 613 27.03 -5.94 18.71
CA ASP A 613 26.92 -7.36 19.01
C ASP A 613 26.71 -8.16 17.72
N LEU A 614 25.85 -7.66 16.82
CA LEU A 614 25.57 -8.28 15.52
C LEU A 614 26.81 -8.35 14.64
N LEU A 615 27.61 -7.28 14.61
CA LEU A 615 28.87 -7.26 13.86
C LEU A 615 29.89 -8.21 14.46
N ASP A 616 30.02 -8.26 15.78
CA ASP A 616 30.94 -9.16 16.48
C ASP A 616 30.58 -10.64 16.27
N ILE A 617 29.29 -10.98 16.29
CA ILE A 617 28.78 -12.33 15.98
C ILE A 617 29.10 -12.70 14.52
N ALA A 618 28.84 -11.78 13.59
CA ALA A 618 29.08 -11.97 12.16
C ALA A 618 30.58 -12.12 11.84
N ASN A 619 31.45 -11.42 12.58
CA ASN A 619 32.91 -11.58 12.49
C ASN A 619 33.44 -12.81 13.24
N GLY A 620 32.62 -13.47 14.06
CA GLY A 620 33.02 -14.61 14.87
C GLY A 620 33.88 -14.26 16.09
N HIS A 621 33.86 -13.00 16.52
CA HIS A 621 34.52 -12.56 17.74
C HIS A 621 33.82 -13.06 19.00
N VAL A 622 32.57 -13.53 18.89
CA VAL A 622 31.81 -14.14 19.99
C VAL A 622 31.00 -15.34 19.50
N SER A 623 30.83 -16.36 20.36
CA SER A 623 29.93 -17.51 20.14
C SER A 623 28.51 -17.18 20.61
N GLU A 624 27.51 -17.81 19.99
CA GLU A 624 26.07 -17.55 20.17
C GLU A 624 25.61 -17.36 21.62
N VAL A 625 24.67 -16.43 21.81
CA VAL A 625 23.99 -16.19 23.09
C VAL A 625 23.04 -17.35 23.37
N GLN A 626 23.50 -18.39 24.08
CA GLN A 626 22.61 -19.15 24.94
C GLN A 626 22.27 -18.28 26.14
N GLY A 627 21.00 -18.27 26.54
CA GLY A 627 20.51 -17.47 27.66
C GLY A 627 21.42 -17.60 28.89
N HIS A 628 21.75 -16.45 29.47
CA HIS A 628 22.56 -16.26 30.69
C HIS A 628 24.04 -16.68 30.61
N GLY A 629 24.89 -15.71 30.26
CA GLY A 629 26.32 -15.71 30.63
C GLY A 629 27.28 -15.83 29.44
N TRP A 630 28.17 -14.84 29.29
CA TRP A 630 29.23 -14.86 28.29
C TRP A 630 30.41 -15.66 28.84
N SER A 631 30.92 -16.66 28.12
CA SER A 631 32.32 -17.11 28.29
C SER A 631 33.18 -16.49 27.19
N ARG A 632 34.30 -15.89 27.57
CA ARG A 632 35.35 -15.47 26.62
C ARG A 632 36.03 -16.72 26.09
N ARG A 633 36.34 -16.77 24.79
CA ARG A 633 37.45 -17.61 24.34
C ARG A 633 38.73 -16.88 24.72
N GLU A 634 39.56 -17.57 25.49
CA GLU A 634 40.96 -17.20 25.78
C GLU A 634 41.81 -17.21 24.51
#